data_AF-A0A4U9HKZ8-F1
#
_entry.id   AF-A0A4U9HKZ8-F1
#
_cell.length_a   1.000
_cell.length_b   1.000
_cell.length_c   1.000
_cell.angle_alpha   90.00
_cell.angle_beta   90.00
_cell.angle_gamma   90.00
#
_symmetry.space_group_name_H-M   'P 1'
#
loop_
_entity.id
_entity.type
_entity.pdbx_description
1 polymer ?
#
loop_
_entity_poly.entity_id
_entity_poly.type
_entity_poly.pdbx_seq_one_letter_code
_entity_poly.pdbx_strand_id
1 'polypeptide(L)' 'MLWEMKKDRLKYGFKPFIWQVGGKFTWPLDKDNFEYHYPRGFDDCFTIEPDLPFKSFL' A
#
# COMPACT_ATOMS: atom_id res chain seq x y z
N MET A 1 4.24 -15.17 5.92
CA MET A 1 3.74 -16.56 5.91
C MET A 1 3.76 -17.24 7.29
N LEU A 2 4.85 -17.22 8.07
CA LEU A 2 4.90 -17.87 9.39
C LEU A 2 3.92 -17.30 10.44
N TRP A 3 3.75 -15.98 10.47
CA TRP A 3 2.79 -15.32 11.36
C TRP A 3 1.36 -15.77 11.07
N GLU A 4 0.92 -15.72 9.81
CA GLU A 4 -0.38 -16.24 9.34
C GLU A 4 -0.63 -17.68 9.79
N MET A 5 0.36 -18.56 9.65
CA MET A 5 0.24 -19.97 10.03
C MET A 5 0.08 -20.20 11.54
N LYS A 6 0.49 -19.26 12.40
CA LYS A 6 0.58 -19.47 13.85
C LYS A 6 -0.32 -18.56 14.68
N LYS A 7 -0.81 -17.44 14.12
CA LYS A 7 -1.52 -16.39 14.87
C LYS A 7 -2.74 -16.90 15.62
N ASP A 8 -3.54 -17.78 15.01
CA ASP A 8 -4.78 -18.28 15.62
C ASP A 8 -4.49 -19.29 16.72
N ARG A 9 -3.57 -20.23 16.44
CA ARG A 9 -3.17 -21.27 17.41
C ARG A 9 -2.51 -20.67 18.65
N LEU A 10 -1.70 -19.62 18.48
CA LEU A 10 -0.93 -19.00 19.57
C LEU A 10 -1.55 -17.70 20.09
N LYS A 11 -2.72 -17.30 19.57
CA LYS A 11 -3.46 -16.08 19.96
C LYS A 11 -2.59 -14.82 19.94
N TYR A 12 -1.88 -14.59 18.84
CA TYR A 12 -1.05 -13.40 18.70
C TYR A 12 -1.90 -12.12 18.70
N GLY A 13 -1.61 -11.20 19.62
CA GLY A 13 -2.24 -9.88 19.72
C GLY A 13 -1.57 -8.78 18.89
N PHE A 14 -0.57 -9.14 18.08
CA PHE A 14 0.19 -8.22 17.24
C PHE A 14 0.03 -8.55 15.75
N LYS A 15 0.22 -7.53 14.91
CA LYS A 15 0.28 -7.65 13.45
C LYS A 15 1.67 -7.23 12.97
N PRO A 16 2.29 -7.97 12.03
CA PRO A 16 3.54 -7.55 11.43
C PRO A 16 3.27 -6.47 10.37
N PHE A 17 4.33 -5.72 10.03
CA PHE A 17 4.32 -4.73 8.96
C PHE A 17 5.59 -4.87 8.13
N ILE A 18 5.45 -5.07 6.83
CA ILE A 18 6.57 -5.17 5.88
C ILE A 18 6.88 -3.77 5.35
N TRP A 19 8.02 -3.22 5.76
CA TRP A 19 8.40 -1.85 5.42
C TRP A 19 9.43 -1.79 4.29
N GLN A 20 9.62 -0.59 3.74
CA GLN A 20 10.63 -0.28 2.73
C GLN A 20 11.45 0.92 3.21
N VAL A 21 12.74 0.97 2.86
CA VAL A 21 13.68 1.98 3.35
C VAL A 21 13.25 3.39 2.95
N GLY A 22 13.11 4.30 3.92
CA GLY A 22 12.63 5.66 3.67
C GLY A 22 11.12 5.79 3.53
N GLY A 23 10.36 4.71 3.71
CA GLY A 23 8.90 4.77 3.82
C GLY A 23 8.46 5.46 5.12
N LYS A 24 7.20 5.94 5.14
CA LYS A 24 6.57 6.54 6.33
C LYS A 24 5.60 5.56 6.97
N PHE A 25 5.49 5.60 8.30
CA PHE A 25 4.47 4.89 9.07
C PHE A 25 3.87 5.84 10.11
N THR A 26 2.54 5.87 10.21
CA THR A 26 1.77 6.76 11.08
C THR A 26 0.89 5.93 12.01
N TRP A 27 1.18 5.92 13.31
CA TRP A 27 0.30 5.29 14.31
C TRP A 27 -0.82 6.25 14.73
N PRO A 28 -2.08 5.80 14.90
CA PRO A 28 -2.61 4.45 14.71
C PRO A 28 -3.16 4.17 13.30
N LEU A 29 -2.99 5.11 12.36
CA LEU A 29 -3.59 5.04 11.02
C LEU A 29 -3.16 3.79 10.24
N ASP A 30 -1.86 3.47 10.27
CA ASP A 30 -1.27 2.40 9.46
C ASP A 30 -1.16 1.07 10.20
N LYS A 31 -1.67 0.95 11.43
CA LYS A 31 -1.45 -0.20 12.32
C LYS A 31 -1.96 -1.55 11.80
N ASP A 32 -2.93 -1.50 10.90
CA ASP A 32 -3.58 -2.68 10.34
C ASP A 32 -3.12 -2.99 8.91
N ASN A 33 -2.28 -2.11 8.32
CA ASN A 33 -1.64 -2.39 7.04
C ASN A 33 -0.62 -3.52 7.25
N PHE A 34 -0.51 -4.41 6.27
CA PHE A 34 0.46 -5.51 6.34
C PHE A 34 1.76 -5.16 5.60
N GLU A 35 1.67 -4.38 4.53
CA GLU A 35 2.79 -4.04 3.66
C GLU A 35 2.75 -2.55 3.31
N TYR A 36 3.92 -1.92 3.37
CA TYR A 36 4.13 -0.59 2.85
C TYR A 36 4.28 -0.63 1.34
N HIS A 37 3.65 0.33 0.66
CA HIS A 37 3.94 0.65 -0.72
C HIS A 37 4.17 2.14 -0.86
N TYR A 38 5.15 2.55 -1.67
CA TYR A 38 5.43 3.96 -1.92
C TYR A 38 4.22 4.64 -2.60
N PRO A 39 4.01 5.96 -2.36
CA PRO A 39 3.11 6.76 -3.17
C PRO A 39 3.43 6.58 -4.65
N ARG A 40 2.44 6.23 -5.46
CA ARG A 40 2.64 5.94 -6.89
C ARG A 40 2.66 7.18 -7.77
N GLY A 41 2.30 8.34 -7.21
CA GLY A 41 2.06 9.57 -7.96
C GLY A 41 0.77 9.49 -8.79
N PHE A 42 0.67 10.33 -9.82
CA PHE A 42 -0.49 10.45 -10.70
C PHE A 42 -1.78 10.93 -10.01
N ASP A 43 -1.65 11.64 -8.88
CA ASP A 43 -2.79 12.12 -8.09
C ASP A 43 -3.69 13.10 -8.88
N ASP A 44 -3.14 13.77 -9.89
CA ASP A 44 -3.80 14.71 -10.81
C ASP A 44 -3.89 14.17 -12.25
N CYS A 45 -3.68 12.87 -12.45
CA CYS A 45 -3.75 12.27 -13.77
C CYS A 45 -5.15 12.42 -14.38
N PHE A 46 -5.20 12.75 -15.67
CA PHE A 46 -6.43 13.01 -16.43
C PHE A 46 -7.27 14.22 -15.93
N THR A 47 -6.68 15.13 -15.15
CA THR A 47 -7.32 16.42 -14.82
C THR A 47 -7.51 17.32 -16.03
N ILE A 48 -6.66 17.16 -17.05
CA ILE A 48 -6.80 17.77 -18.38
C ILE A 48 -6.93 16.70 -19.45
N GLU A 49 -7.47 17.09 -20.62
CA GLU A 49 -7.59 16.17 -21.75
C GLU A 49 -6.19 15.72 -22.19
N PRO A 50 -5.94 14.39 -22.29
CA PRO A 50 -4.64 13.89 -22.70
C PRO A 50 -4.40 14.19 -24.17
N ASP A 51 -3.18 14.61 -24.50
CA ASP A 51 -2.76 14.90 -25.87
C ASP A 51 -2.52 13.60 -26.64
N LEU A 52 -3.61 13.01 -27.13
CA LEU A 52 -3.64 11.74 -27.86
C LEU A 52 -4.32 11.90 -29.22
N PRO A 53 -3.86 11.18 -30.27
CA PRO A 53 -4.48 11.23 -31.59
C PRO A 53 -5.96 10.78 -31.58
N PHE A 54 -6.31 9.87 -30.66
CA PHE A 54 -7.67 9.43 -30.36
C PHE A 54 -7.70 8.80 -28.96
N LYS A 55 -8.89 8.75 -28.33
CA LYS A 55 -9.05 8.44 -26.90
C LYS A 55 -8.58 7.04 -26.47
N SER A 56 -8.55 6.06 -27.37
CA SER A 56 -8.23 4.65 -27.07
C SER A 56 -6.83 4.25 -27.54
N PHE A 57 -5.90 5.20 -27.61
CA PHE A 57 -4.53 4.91 -28.01
C PHE A 57 -3.74 4.16 -26.92
N LEU A 58 -4.05 4.41 -25.64
CA LEU A 58 -3.43 3.81 -24.45
C LEU A 58 -4.48 3.23 -23.50
#